data_AF-A0A1H0IRD9-F1
#
_entry.id   AF-A0A1H0IRD9-F1
#
_cell.length_a   1.000
_cell.length_b   1.000
_cell.length_c   1.000
_cell.angle_alpha   90.00
_cell.angle_beta   90.00
_cell.angle_gamma   90.00
#
_symmetry.space_group_name_H-M   'P 1'
#
loop_
_entity.id
_entity.type
_entity.pdbx_description
1 polymer ?
#
loop_
_entity_poly.entity_id
_entity_poly.type
_entity_poly.pdbx_seq_one_letter_code
_entity_poly.pdbx_strand_id
1 'polypeptide(L)'
;MTDCPKRQRPPTRNARLAGVLALGLALLLLAGCASAPRLDESTRQAVAPRVLLDEVPFHGQRDYQCGPASLAMVLQHDGVATDVDALIPQVFTPGREGSVQPEMLATVRRHDRIPFVIEGRLDTLLRELDAGHPVVVMQNLSLPAWPVWHYAVAIGYDLGAEQMILHSGMEPARVEAFRPFDATWARSGRWAFVALSPGELPATIDAEAALQAIGDFEAARGAAAALPAWEALAGRFPAHAMVQFALGNARHAQGDGEGAIAAYRAAVSADDRLAPAWLNLGLALAGAGRRDEAQDALSRAAALPGRWQARSREALERLEEEPR
;
A
#
# COMPACT_ATOMS: atom_id res chain seq x y z
N MET A 1 -46.66 65.63 49.04
CA MET A 1 -47.30 64.98 47.87
C MET A 1 -46.82 65.72 46.64
N THR A 2 -46.20 65.18 45.60
CA THR A 2 -45.72 63.85 45.20
C THR A 2 -45.08 64.16 43.86
N ASP A 3 -43.74 64.10 43.73
CA ASP A 3 -43.08 64.31 42.44
C ASP A 3 -42.70 62.93 41.87
N CYS A 4 -43.20 62.62 40.68
CA CYS A 4 -43.14 61.29 40.06
C CYS A 4 -41.91 61.20 39.13
N PRO A 5 -40.98 60.24 39.32
CA PRO A 5 -39.80 60.17 38.47
C PRO A 5 -40.13 59.49 37.13
N LYS A 6 -39.76 60.17 36.03
CA LYS A 6 -39.83 59.64 34.66
C LYS A 6 -38.94 58.41 34.52
N ARG A 7 -39.53 57.24 34.26
CA ARG A 7 -38.82 56.01 33.85
C ARG A 7 -38.19 56.20 32.46
N GLN A 8 -36.87 56.20 32.38
CA GLN A 8 -36.13 56.03 31.13
C GLN A 8 -36.18 54.56 30.70
N ARG A 9 -36.58 54.30 29.45
CA ARG A 9 -36.49 52.95 28.85
C ARG A 9 -35.04 52.70 28.41
N PRO A 10 -34.43 51.55 28.73
CA PRO A 10 -33.09 51.23 28.23
C PRO A 10 -33.12 51.01 26.71
N PRO A 11 -32.03 51.32 25.99
CA PRO A 11 -31.96 51.10 24.56
C PRO A 11 -32.03 49.58 24.28
N THR A 12 -32.90 49.19 23.37
CA THR A 12 -32.97 47.82 22.84
C THR A 12 -31.68 47.54 22.09
N ARG A 13 -30.69 46.95 22.77
CA ARG A 13 -29.48 46.40 22.14
C ARG A 13 -29.95 45.33 21.14
N ASN A 14 -29.64 45.53 19.87
CA ASN A 14 -30.06 44.70 18.74
C ASN A 14 -29.49 43.26 18.84
N ALA A 15 -30.08 42.42 19.67
CA ALA A 15 -29.73 41.00 19.81
C ALA A 15 -29.85 40.23 18.48
N ARG A 16 -30.67 40.73 17.55
CA ARG A 16 -30.81 40.19 16.19
C ARG A 16 -29.54 40.34 15.34
N LEU A 17 -28.80 41.43 15.48
CA LEU A 17 -27.55 41.65 14.75
C LEU A 17 -26.43 40.74 15.26
N ALA A 18 -26.35 40.52 16.58
CA ALA A 18 -25.40 39.59 17.18
C ALA A 18 -25.67 38.13 16.76
N GLY A 19 -26.94 37.72 16.68
CA GLY A 19 -27.32 36.39 16.21
C GLY A 19 -27.00 36.16 14.72
N VAL A 20 -27.24 37.17 13.87
CA VAL A 20 -26.90 37.09 12.43
C VAL A 20 -25.39 37.06 12.21
N LEU A 21 -24.61 37.84 12.98
CA LEU A 21 -23.15 37.81 12.92
C LEU A 21 -22.58 36.47 13.44
N ALA A 22 -23.15 35.90 14.50
CA ALA A 22 -22.74 34.59 15.00
C ALA A 22 -23.07 33.45 14.02
N LEU A 23 -24.25 33.50 13.38
CA LEU A 23 -24.63 32.54 12.35
C LEU A 23 -23.78 32.70 11.07
N GLY A 24 -23.48 33.94 10.67
CA GLY A 24 -22.59 34.24 9.55
C GLY A 24 -21.15 33.77 9.81
N LEU A 25 -20.64 33.95 11.04
CA LEU A 25 -19.32 33.46 11.44
C LEU A 25 -19.29 31.93 11.52
N ALA A 26 -20.36 31.29 12.00
CA ALA A 26 -20.48 29.84 11.99
C ALA A 26 -20.54 29.26 10.56
N LEU A 27 -21.23 29.92 9.64
CA LEU A 27 -21.26 29.53 8.22
C LEU A 27 -19.90 29.74 7.52
N LEU A 28 -19.15 30.78 7.89
CA LEU A 28 -17.78 31.01 7.41
C LEU A 28 -16.78 30.00 7.99
N LEU A 29 -16.97 29.55 9.23
CA LEU A 29 -16.17 28.47 9.83
C LEU A 29 -16.49 27.08 9.24
N LEU A 30 -17.68 26.92 8.63
CA LEU A 30 -18.09 25.72 7.88
C LEU A 30 -17.65 25.75 6.41
N ALA A 31 -17.13 26.88 5.91
CA ALA A 31 -16.46 26.95 4.62
C ALA A 31 -15.04 26.37 4.74
N GLY A 32 -14.95 25.09 5.12
CA GLY A 32 -13.72 24.34 4.93
C GLY A 32 -13.37 24.37 3.45
N CYS A 33 -12.16 24.83 3.12
CA CYS A 33 -11.66 24.82 1.75
C CYS A 33 -11.60 23.37 1.26
N ALA A 34 -12.69 22.87 0.66
CA ALA A 34 -12.70 21.65 -0.12
C ALA A 34 -11.86 21.89 -1.37
N SER A 35 -10.55 21.78 -1.19
CA SER A 35 -9.57 21.90 -2.25
C SER A 35 -9.70 20.67 -3.12
N ALA A 36 -9.95 20.86 -4.41
CA ALA A 36 -9.93 19.74 -5.35
C ALA A 36 -8.57 19.05 -5.30
N PRO A 37 -8.50 17.71 -5.46
CA PRO A 37 -7.23 17.04 -5.66
C PRO A 37 -6.52 17.69 -6.85
N ARG A 38 -5.33 18.24 -6.62
CA ARG A 38 -4.52 18.80 -7.70
C ARG A 38 -3.69 17.67 -8.29
N LEU A 39 -3.99 17.32 -9.53
CA LEU A 39 -3.13 16.46 -10.34
C LEU A 39 -1.89 17.24 -10.75
N ASP A 40 -0.74 16.64 -10.48
CA ASP A 40 0.55 17.17 -10.90
C ASP A 40 0.63 17.19 -12.43
N GLU A 41 1.28 18.22 -12.97
CA GLU A 41 1.39 18.39 -14.42
C GLU A 41 2.16 17.23 -15.06
N SER A 42 3.18 16.71 -14.37
CA SER A 42 3.92 15.53 -14.80
C SER A 42 3.03 14.28 -14.90
N THR A 43 2.05 14.12 -14.02
CA THR A 43 1.08 13.03 -14.09
C THR A 43 0.19 13.18 -15.32
N ARG A 44 -0.37 14.38 -15.54
CA ARG A 44 -1.27 14.63 -16.68
C ARG A 44 -0.63 14.38 -18.03
N GLN A 45 0.69 14.58 -18.12
CA GLN A 45 1.45 14.34 -19.34
C GLN A 45 1.88 12.88 -19.50
N ALA A 46 2.00 12.14 -18.40
CA ALA A 46 2.50 10.77 -18.40
C ALA A 46 1.42 9.72 -18.65
N VAL A 47 0.18 9.97 -18.20
CA VAL A 47 -0.93 9.00 -18.32
C VAL A 47 -1.82 9.29 -19.53
N ALA A 48 -2.52 8.28 -20.04
CA ALA A 48 -3.45 8.45 -21.15
C ALA A 48 -4.60 9.42 -20.79
N PRO A 49 -5.21 10.14 -21.76
CA PRO A 49 -6.32 11.06 -21.48
C PRO A 49 -7.55 10.40 -20.86
N ARG A 50 -7.77 9.12 -21.17
CA ARG A 50 -8.86 8.30 -20.66
C ARG A 50 -8.42 6.85 -20.61
N VAL A 51 -8.76 6.18 -19.52
CA VAL A 51 -8.54 4.74 -19.31
C VAL A 51 -9.84 4.11 -18.83
N LEU A 52 -10.13 2.91 -19.31
CA LEU A 52 -11.18 2.04 -18.81
C LEU A 52 -10.72 0.60 -18.93
N LEU A 53 -10.66 -0.10 -17.80
CA LEU A 53 -10.39 -1.53 -17.69
C LEU A 53 -11.75 -2.23 -17.69
N ASP A 54 -12.32 -2.45 -18.89
CA ASP A 54 -13.65 -3.04 -19.07
C ASP A 54 -13.68 -4.56 -18.85
N GLU A 55 -12.50 -5.18 -18.80
CA GLU A 55 -12.26 -6.58 -18.47
C GLU A 55 -12.42 -6.89 -16.98
N VAL A 56 -12.41 -5.88 -16.11
CA VAL A 56 -12.60 -6.09 -14.66
C VAL A 56 -14.03 -6.59 -14.44
N PRO A 57 -14.22 -7.80 -13.87
CA PRO A 57 -15.56 -8.34 -13.67
C PRO A 57 -16.31 -7.52 -12.62
N PHE A 58 -17.65 -7.47 -12.73
CA PHE A 58 -18.49 -6.79 -11.76
C PHE A 58 -19.21 -7.79 -10.85
N HIS A 59 -19.06 -7.58 -9.54
CA HIS A 59 -19.84 -8.27 -8.50
C HIS A 59 -20.69 -7.26 -7.73
N GLY A 60 -22.02 -7.35 -7.89
CA GLY A 60 -22.95 -6.48 -7.17
C GLY A 60 -22.87 -6.68 -5.66
N GLN A 61 -22.74 -5.57 -4.93
CA GLN A 61 -22.50 -5.57 -3.48
C GLN A 61 -23.83 -5.49 -2.72
N ARG A 62 -24.16 -6.53 -1.93
CA ARG A 62 -25.25 -6.50 -0.93
C ARG A 62 -24.71 -6.03 0.43
N ASP A 63 -25.60 -5.74 1.38
CA ASP A 63 -25.25 -5.22 2.71
C ASP A 63 -24.09 -6.00 3.34
N TYR A 64 -23.04 -5.26 3.76
CA TYR A 64 -21.80 -5.77 4.37
C TYR A 64 -20.89 -6.65 3.48
N GLN A 65 -21.13 -6.74 2.17
CA GLN A 65 -20.35 -7.56 1.22
C GLN A 65 -19.43 -6.75 0.29
N CYS A 66 -19.29 -5.44 0.50
CA CYS A 66 -18.45 -4.59 -0.35
C CYS A 66 -16.96 -5.02 -0.38
N GLY A 67 -16.43 -5.55 0.74
CA GLY A 67 -15.06 -6.09 0.80
C GLY A 67 -14.84 -7.34 -0.05
N PRO A 68 -15.55 -8.46 0.21
CA PRO A 68 -15.44 -9.69 -0.58
C PRO A 68 -15.71 -9.47 -2.07
N ALA A 69 -16.69 -8.61 -2.40
CA ALA A 69 -16.97 -8.26 -3.79
C ALA A 69 -15.79 -7.53 -4.44
N SER A 70 -15.25 -6.48 -3.81
CA SER A 70 -14.07 -5.76 -4.34
C SER A 70 -12.86 -6.67 -4.49
N LEU A 71 -12.63 -7.61 -3.57
CA LEU A 71 -11.58 -8.61 -3.70
C LEU A 71 -11.84 -9.57 -4.85
N ALA A 72 -13.06 -10.09 -5.00
CA ALA A 72 -13.41 -10.98 -6.10
C ALA A 72 -13.12 -10.30 -7.45
N MET A 73 -13.48 -9.03 -7.61
CA MET A 73 -13.24 -8.27 -8.84
C MET A 73 -11.74 -8.18 -9.17
N VAL A 74 -10.90 -7.71 -8.24
CA VAL A 74 -9.46 -7.54 -8.53
C VAL A 74 -8.69 -8.85 -8.60
N LEU A 75 -9.09 -9.87 -7.83
CA LEU A 75 -8.46 -11.20 -7.89
C LEU A 75 -8.80 -11.91 -9.21
N GLN A 76 -10.06 -11.84 -9.67
CA GLN A 76 -10.46 -12.42 -10.95
C GLN A 76 -9.82 -11.69 -12.14
N HIS A 77 -9.71 -10.35 -12.07
CA HIS A 77 -8.96 -9.56 -13.05
C HIS A 77 -7.53 -10.07 -13.19
N ASP A 78 -6.87 -10.36 -12.07
CA ASP A 78 -5.52 -10.92 -12.04
C ASP A 78 -5.48 -12.45 -12.28
N GLY A 79 -6.57 -13.05 -12.77
CA GLY A 79 -6.64 -14.46 -13.18
C GLY A 79 -6.84 -15.48 -12.05
N VAL A 80 -7.19 -15.04 -10.83
CA VAL A 80 -7.52 -15.96 -9.72
C VAL A 80 -8.95 -16.46 -9.84
N ALA A 81 -9.12 -17.78 -9.89
CA ALA A 81 -10.44 -18.42 -9.83
C ALA A 81 -11.00 -18.35 -8.40
N THR A 82 -11.82 -17.35 -8.12
CA THR A 82 -12.53 -17.15 -6.85
C THR A 82 -13.89 -16.50 -7.11
N ASP A 83 -14.75 -16.38 -6.09
CA ASP A 83 -16.00 -15.62 -6.16
C ASP A 83 -16.31 -14.97 -4.80
N VAL A 84 -17.37 -14.17 -4.74
CA VAL A 84 -17.76 -13.45 -3.51
C VAL A 84 -18.06 -14.43 -2.37
N ASP A 85 -18.78 -15.51 -2.65
CA ASP A 85 -19.24 -16.47 -1.64
C ASP A 85 -18.06 -17.20 -0.98
N ALA A 86 -17.03 -17.54 -1.76
CA ALA A 86 -15.78 -18.12 -1.28
C ALA A 86 -14.94 -17.16 -0.42
N LEU A 87 -15.09 -15.85 -0.62
CA LEU A 87 -14.31 -14.82 0.08
C LEU A 87 -14.99 -14.31 1.36
N ILE A 88 -16.33 -14.34 1.44
CA ILE A 88 -17.09 -13.93 2.64
C ILE A 88 -16.49 -14.49 3.95
N PRO A 89 -16.29 -15.81 4.12
CA PRO A 89 -15.80 -16.35 5.39
C PRO A 89 -14.34 -15.98 5.71
N GLN A 90 -13.58 -15.48 4.73
CA GLN A 90 -12.17 -15.13 4.89
C GLN A 90 -11.96 -13.68 5.34
N VAL A 91 -12.90 -12.80 4.97
CA VAL A 91 -12.80 -11.35 5.13
C VAL A 91 -13.75 -10.83 6.21
N PHE A 92 -14.82 -11.57 6.50
CA PHE A 92 -15.82 -11.19 7.50
C PHE A 92 -15.44 -11.68 8.90
N THR A 93 -15.49 -10.79 9.90
CA THR A 93 -15.20 -11.13 11.30
C THR A 93 -16.48 -10.98 12.15
N PRO A 94 -16.95 -12.03 12.85
CA PRO A 94 -18.12 -11.91 13.73
C PRO A 94 -17.93 -10.81 14.78
N GLY A 95 -18.83 -9.83 14.83
CA GLY A 95 -18.79 -8.70 15.78
C GLY A 95 -18.18 -7.40 15.24
N ARG A 96 -17.65 -7.42 14.00
CA ARG A 96 -17.30 -6.21 13.24
C ARG A 96 -18.16 -6.19 11.99
N GLU A 97 -19.10 -5.25 11.92
CA GLU A 97 -20.01 -5.11 10.78
C GLU A 97 -19.23 -4.67 9.51
N GLY A 98 -18.64 -5.63 8.79
CA GLY A 98 -17.98 -5.42 7.49
C GLY A 98 -16.54 -5.93 7.41
N SER A 99 -15.89 -5.60 6.30
CA SER A 99 -14.52 -6.02 5.99
C SER A 99 -13.48 -5.02 6.47
N VAL A 100 -12.53 -5.51 7.23
CA VAL A 100 -11.43 -4.71 7.78
C VAL A 100 -10.18 -4.84 6.88
N GLN A 101 -9.41 -3.76 6.81
CA GLN A 101 -8.27 -3.63 5.89
C GLN A 101 -7.22 -4.75 6.04
N PRO A 102 -6.80 -5.16 7.26
CA PRO A 102 -5.80 -6.23 7.40
C PRO A 102 -6.28 -7.57 6.81
N GLU A 103 -7.55 -7.91 7.00
CA GLU A 103 -8.19 -9.11 6.48
C GLU A 103 -8.30 -9.08 4.96
N MET A 104 -8.54 -7.90 4.37
CA MET A 104 -8.47 -7.71 2.92
C MET A 104 -7.09 -8.08 2.39
N LEU A 105 -6.02 -7.48 2.95
CA LEU A 105 -4.64 -7.74 2.53
C LEU A 105 -4.23 -9.21 2.79
N ALA A 106 -4.60 -9.77 3.94
CA ALA A 106 -4.32 -11.17 4.25
C ALA A 106 -5.00 -12.13 3.26
N THR A 107 -6.22 -11.83 2.84
CA THR A 107 -6.95 -12.63 1.85
C THR A 107 -6.26 -12.59 0.48
N VAL A 108 -5.80 -11.42 0.03
CA VAL A 108 -5.01 -11.30 -1.21
C VAL A 108 -3.79 -12.23 -1.18
N ARG A 109 -3.04 -12.24 -0.07
CA ARG A 109 -1.88 -13.14 0.10
C ARG A 109 -2.25 -14.62 0.05
N ARG A 110 -3.37 -15.01 0.67
CA ARG A 110 -3.90 -16.40 0.61
C ARG A 110 -4.25 -16.84 -0.81
N HIS A 111 -4.48 -15.89 -1.71
CA HIS A 111 -4.78 -16.13 -3.13
C HIS A 111 -3.57 -15.93 -4.06
N ASP A 112 -2.35 -16.05 -3.53
CA ASP A 112 -1.09 -15.97 -4.31
C ASP A 112 -0.90 -14.63 -5.02
N ARG A 113 -1.40 -13.56 -4.42
CA ARG A 113 -1.22 -12.19 -4.88
C ARG A 113 -0.56 -11.36 -3.80
N ILE A 114 0.15 -10.32 -4.23
CA ILE A 114 0.80 -9.38 -3.32
C ILE A 114 -0.08 -8.13 -3.24
N PRO A 115 -0.63 -7.81 -2.06
CA PRO A 115 -1.33 -6.56 -1.87
C PRO A 115 -0.31 -5.44 -1.65
N PHE A 116 -0.30 -4.47 -2.56
CA PHE A 116 0.50 -3.25 -2.42
C PHE A 116 -0.41 -2.09 -2.05
N VAL A 117 -0.31 -1.62 -0.80
CA VAL A 117 -0.96 -0.38 -0.38
C VAL A 117 -0.23 0.78 -1.06
N ILE A 118 -0.97 1.53 -1.88
CA ILE A 118 -0.40 2.62 -2.67
C ILE A 118 -0.46 3.94 -1.91
N GLU A 119 0.36 4.91 -2.31
CA GLU A 119 0.29 6.26 -1.75
C GLU A 119 -1.10 6.85 -1.99
N GLY A 120 -1.69 7.44 -0.94
CA GLY A 120 -3.02 8.05 -0.96
C GLY A 120 -3.06 9.36 -1.74
N ARG A 121 -2.82 9.29 -3.05
CA ARG A 121 -2.83 10.42 -3.99
C ARG A 121 -3.58 10.04 -5.25
N LEU A 122 -4.34 10.99 -5.79
CA LEU A 122 -5.02 10.78 -7.07
C LEU A 122 -4.01 10.48 -8.18
N ASP A 123 -2.85 11.14 -8.19
CA ASP A 123 -1.79 10.89 -9.16
C ASP A 123 -1.30 9.43 -9.19
N THR A 124 -1.14 8.83 -8.01
CA THR A 124 -0.72 7.44 -7.86
C THR A 124 -1.80 6.51 -8.37
N LEU A 125 -3.05 6.75 -7.96
CA LEU A 125 -4.20 5.97 -8.42
C LEU A 125 -4.34 5.99 -9.95
N LEU A 126 -4.24 7.17 -10.60
CA LEU A 126 -4.37 7.27 -12.05
C LEU A 126 -3.25 6.52 -12.79
N ARG A 127 -2.01 6.55 -12.27
CA ARG A 127 -0.90 5.81 -12.86
C ARG A 127 -1.05 4.29 -12.73
N GLU A 128 -1.62 3.81 -11.64
CA GLU A 128 -1.93 2.37 -11.51
C GLU A 128 -3.01 1.95 -12.52
N LEU A 129 -4.07 2.76 -12.69
CA LEU A 129 -5.09 2.48 -13.70
C LEU A 129 -4.52 2.49 -15.12
N ASP A 130 -3.68 3.48 -15.45
CA ASP A 130 -2.98 3.58 -16.75
C ASP A 130 -2.03 2.40 -16.99
N ALA A 131 -1.47 1.82 -15.92
CA ALA A 131 -0.67 0.60 -15.98
C ALA A 131 -1.51 -0.69 -16.07
N GLY A 132 -2.85 -0.61 -16.08
CA GLY A 132 -3.74 -1.78 -16.16
C GLY A 132 -4.11 -2.40 -14.81
N HIS A 133 -3.81 -1.72 -13.69
CA HIS A 133 -4.06 -2.23 -12.35
C HIS A 133 -5.36 -1.63 -11.77
N PRO A 134 -6.46 -2.41 -11.62
CA PRO A 134 -7.64 -1.94 -10.92
C PRO A 134 -7.32 -1.70 -9.44
N VAL A 135 -7.85 -0.61 -8.90
CA VAL A 135 -7.48 -0.14 -7.55
C VAL A 135 -8.66 -0.31 -6.61
N VAL A 136 -8.47 -1.10 -5.54
CA VAL A 136 -9.45 -1.15 -4.45
C VAL A 136 -9.29 0.10 -3.61
N VAL A 137 -10.38 0.85 -3.41
CA VAL A 137 -10.41 2.08 -2.62
C VAL A 137 -11.42 1.97 -1.48
N MET A 138 -11.12 2.61 -0.35
CA MET A 138 -12.05 2.73 0.77
C MET A 138 -12.61 4.15 0.83
N GLN A 139 -13.92 4.30 0.71
CA GLN A 139 -14.61 5.59 0.82
C GLN A 139 -15.47 5.63 2.09
N ASN A 140 -15.69 6.83 2.61
CA ASN A 140 -16.79 7.10 3.53
C ASN A 140 -17.84 7.97 2.82
N LEU A 141 -18.95 7.33 2.42
CA LEU A 141 -19.99 7.96 1.61
C LEU A 141 -20.87 8.94 2.40
N SER A 142 -20.78 8.92 3.73
CA SER A 142 -21.55 9.78 4.63
C SER A 142 -20.67 10.78 5.37
N LEU A 143 -21.30 11.69 6.12
CA LEU A 143 -20.62 12.69 6.93
C LEU A 143 -19.79 12.03 8.05
N PRO A 144 -18.68 12.66 8.50
CA PRO A 144 -17.81 12.08 9.53
C PRO A 144 -18.51 11.67 10.83
N ALA A 145 -19.60 12.34 11.20
CA ALA A 145 -20.38 12.04 12.40
C ALA A 145 -21.24 10.77 12.31
N TRP A 146 -21.51 10.26 11.11
CA TRP A 146 -22.27 9.03 10.85
C TRP A 146 -21.66 8.27 9.68
N PRO A 147 -20.52 7.59 9.86
CA PRO A 147 -19.76 7.02 8.76
C PRO A 147 -20.50 5.89 8.05
N VAL A 148 -20.41 5.86 6.72
CA VAL A 148 -20.83 4.75 5.85
C VAL A 148 -19.61 4.31 5.08
N TRP A 149 -18.92 3.31 5.61
CA TRP A 149 -17.70 2.76 5.03
C TRP A 149 -18.02 1.86 3.84
N HIS A 150 -17.33 2.08 2.74
CA HIS A 150 -17.63 1.44 1.47
C HIS A 150 -16.37 1.12 0.69
N TYR A 151 -16.22 -0.12 0.24
CA TYR A 151 -15.19 -0.47 -0.72
C TYR A 151 -15.73 -0.36 -2.14
N ALA A 152 -14.93 0.21 -3.02
CA ALA A 152 -15.16 0.23 -4.46
C ALA A 152 -13.89 -0.19 -5.19
N VAL A 153 -14.03 -0.53 -6.46
CA VAL A 153 -12.90 -0.80 -7.35
C VAL A 153 -12.87 0.30 -8.41
N ALA A 154 -11.85 1.13 -8.39
CA ALA A 154 -11.60 2.06 -9.49
C ALA A 154 -11.08 1.25 -10.69
N ILE A 155 -11.70 1.48 -11.85
CA ILE A 155 -11.42 0.75 -13.10
C ILE A 155 -11.10 1.69 -14.26
N GLY A 156 -11.09 3.00 -14.03
CA GLY A 156 -10.82 3.96 -15.09
C GLY A 156 -10.99 5.40 -14.67
N TYR A 157 -10.66 6.29 -15.59
CA TYR A 157 -10.81 7.72 -15.44
C TYR A 157 -10.92 8.41 -16.81
N ASP A 158 -11.41 9.64 -16.80
CA ASP A 158 -11.39 10.57 -17.94
C ASP A 158 -10.85 11.92 -17.44
N LEU A 159 -9.66 12.33 -17.91
CA LEU A 159 -9.02 13.58 -17.51
C LEU A 159 -9.77 14.80 -18.05
N GLY A 160 -10.34 14.71 -19.25
CA GLY A 160 -11.04 15.82 -19.89
C GLY A 160 -12.35 16.15 -19.17
N ALA A 161 -13.03 15.11 -18.69
CA ALA A 161 -14.26 15.25 -17.91
C ALA A 161 -14.02 15.39 -16.38
N GLU A 162 -12.78 15.24 -15.92
CA GLU A 162 -12.40 15.14 -14.49
C GLU A 162 -13.22 14.08 -13.74
N GLN A 163 -13.27 12.86 -14.27
CA GLN A 163 -14.12 11.77 -13.77
C GLN A 163 -13.34 10.50 -13.44
N MET A 164 -13.67 9.88 -12.31
CA MET A 164 -13.36 8.50 -11.99
C MET A 164 -14.46 7.57 -12.48
N ILE A 165 -14.10 6.33 -12.80
CA ILE A 165 -15.02 5.25 -13.15
C ILE A 165 -14.79 4.10 -12.16
N LEU A 166 -15.83 3.69 -11.44
CA LEU A 166 -15.75 2.69 -10.37
C LEU A 166 -16.80 1.58 -10.50
N HIS A 167 -16.44 0.36 -10.15
CA HIS A 167 -17.42 -0.62 -9.68
C HIS A 167 -17.74 -0.34 -8.21
N SER A 168 -18.99 0.01 -7.91
CA SER A 168 -19.39 0.47 -6.58
C SER A 168 -20.86 0.15 -6.29
N GLY A 169 -21.13 -0.52 -5.17
CA GLY A 169 -22.48 -0.92 -4.80
C GLY A 169 -23.07 -1.93 -5.79
N MET A 170 -24.29 -1.65 -6.26
CA MET A 170 -24.96 -2.42 -7.31
C MET A 170 -24.76 -1.83 -8.71
N GLU A 171 -23.88 -0.83 -8.84
CA GLU A 171 -23.66 -0.09 -10.09
C GLU A 171 -22.28 -0.42 -10.69
N PRO A 172 -22.23 -1.09 -11.86
CA PRO A 172 -20.99 -1.23 -12.61
C PRO A 172 -20.60 0.09 -13.28
N ALA A 173 -19.30 0.36 -13.44
CA ALA A 173 -18.77 1.53 -14.15
C ALA A 173 -19.43 2.87 -13.76
N ARG A 174 -19.74 3.02 -12.47
CA ARG A 174 -20.30 4.24 -11.89
C ARG A 174 -19.32 5.39 -12.07
N VAL A 175 -19.80 6.48 -12.66
CA VAL A 175 -19.01 7.67 -12.92
C VAL A 175 -19.14 8.64 -11.74
N GLU A 176 -18.00 9.09 -11.21
CA GLU A 176 -17.93 10.10 -10.16
C GLU A 176 -16.95 11.20 -10.57
N ALA A 177 -17.30 12.47 -10.35
CA ALA A 177 -16.32 13.55 -10.56
C ALA A 177 -15.17 13.45 -9.53
N PHE A 178 -13.96 13.84 -9.93
CA PHE A 178 -12.74 13.75 -9.11
C PHE A 178 -12.90 14.39 -7.72
N ARG A 179 -13.59 15.53 -7.65
CA ARG A 179 -13.79 16.27 -6.38
C ARG A 179 -14.65 15.49 -5.37
N PRO A 180 -15.89 15.08 -5.68
CA PRO A 180 -16.66 14.20 -4.80
C PRO A 180 -15.94 12.91 -4.43
N PHE A 181 -15.27 12.27 -5.40
CA PHE A 181 -14.52 11.03 -5.17
C PHE A 181 -13.41 11.24 -4.14
N ASP A 182 -12.53 12.23 -4.33
CA ASP A 182 -11.42 12.49 -3.39
C ASP A 182 -11.95 12.93 -2.02
N ALA A 183 -13.07 13.65 -1.96
CA ALA A 183 -13.66 14.06 -0.69
C ALA A 183 -14.16 12.88 0.16
N THR A 184 -14.73 11.84 -0.45
CA THR A 184 -15.17 10.62 0.27
C THR A 184 -14.01 9.67 0.53
N TRP A 185 -13.01 9.63 -0.35
CA TRP A 185 -11.77 8.86 -0.19
C TRP A 185 -10.85 9.44 0.90
N ALA A 186 -10.74 10.76 1.00
CA ALA A 186 -9.93 11.43 2.02
C ALA A 186 -10.37 11.09 3.45
N ARG A 187 -11.65 10.79 3.66
CA ARG A 187 -12.20 10.39 4.96
C ARG A 187 -11.70 9.03 5.45
N SER A 188 -11.18 8.17 4.57
CA SER A 188 -10.51 6.91 4.93
C SER A 188 -8.99 7.07 5.08
N GLY A 189 -8.48 8.31 5.01
CA GLY A 189 -7.04 8.55 4.87
C GLY A 189 -6.53 8.24 3.46
N ARG A 190 -7.42 8.24 2.45
CA ARG A 190 -7.12 7.85 1.06
C ARG A 190 -6.53 6.45 0.97
N TRP A 191 -7.08 5.52 1.75
CA TRP A 191 -6.62 4.14 1.72
C TRP A 191 -6.98 3.47 0.40
N ALA A 192 -5.99 2.86 -0.23
CA ALA A 192 -6.14 2.13 -1.48
C ALA A 192 -5.04 1.08 -1.63
N PHE A 193 -5.31 0.02 -2.39
CA PHE A 193 -4.31 -0.98 -2.75
C PHE A 193 -4.59 -1.62 -4.12
N VAL A 194 -3.54 -2.20 -4.70
CA VAL A 194 -3.61 -3.09 -5.86
C VAL A 194 -3.21 -4.51 -5.44
N ALA A 195 -3.77 -5.52 -6.12
CA ALA A 195 -3.46 -6.93 -5.89
C ALA A 195 -2.79 -7.48 -7.16
N LEU A 196 -1.50 -7.75 -7.10
CA LEU A 196 -0.71 -8.11 -8.29
C LEU A 196 -0.09 -9.51 -8.16
N SER A 197 0.20 -10.13 -9.29
CA SER A 197 0.93 -11.40 -9.33
C SER A 197 2.39 -11.21 -8.87
N PRO A 198 3.02 -12.22 -8.22
CA PRO A 198 4.44 -12.17 -7.94
C PRO A 198 5.25 -11.99 -9.23
N GLY A 199 6.08 -10.95 -9.28
CA GLY A 199 6.82 -10.54 -10.48
C GLY A 199 6.34 -9.20 -11.06
N GLU A 200 5.15 -8.75 -10.67
CA GLU A 200 4.64 -7.43 -11.00
C GLU A 200 4.85 -6.47 -9.82
N LEU A 201 4.96 -5.18 -10.14
CA LEU A 201 5.13 -4.10 -9.15
C LEU A 201 4.22 -2.94 -9.53
N PRO A 202 3.65 -2.20 -8.55
CA PRO A 202 2.88 -1.00 -8.84
C PRO A 202 3.73 0.03 -9.59
N ALA A 203 3.08 0.81 -10.46
CA ALA A 203 3.72 1.78 -11.35
C ALA A 203 4.57 2.79 -10.58
N THR A 204 4.15 3.22 -9.39
CA THR A 204 4.89 4.23 -8.60
C THR A 204 5.40 3.76 -7.25
N ILE A 205 5.47 2.45 -6.99
CA ILE A 205 5.93 1.96 -5.68
C ILE A 205 7.39 2.36 -5.40
N ASP A 206 7.68 2.74 -4.16
CA ASP A 206 9.05 2.89 -3.66
C ASP A 206 9.62 1.57 -3.14
N ALA A 207 10.93 1.54 -2.88
CA ALA A 207 11.61 0.31 -2.50
C ALA A 207 11.17 -0.17 -1.11
N GLU A 208 10.94 0.74 -0.18
CA GLU A 208 10.58 0.46 1.21
C GLU A 208 9.18 -0.15 1.34
N ALA A 209 8.19 0.44 0.67
CA ALA A 209 6.83 -0.08 0.64
C ALA A 209 6.77 -1.45 -0.07
N ALA A 210 7.52 -1.62 -1.15
CA ALA A 210 7.61 -2.90 -1.84
C ALA A 210 8.32 -3.98 -0.99
N LEU A 211 9.41 -3.64 -0.30
CA LEU A 211 10.11 -4.52 0.63
C LEU A 211 9.17 -5.05 1.70
N GLN A 212 8.34 -4.17 2.29
CA GLN A 212 7.37 -4.58 3.30
C GLN A 212 6.29 -5.50 2.71
N ALA A 213 5.70 -5.12 1.57
CA ALA A 213 4.62 -5.89 0.95
C ALA A 213 5.07 -7.29 0.52
N ILE A 214 6.25 -7.39 -0.10
CA ILE A 214 6.81 -8.68 -0.55
C ILE A 214 7.28 -9.50 0.65
N GLY A 215 7.88 -8.88 1.67
CA GLY A 215 8.27 -9.56 2.91
C GLY A 215 7.07 -10.17 3.65
N ASP A 216 5.96 -9.44 3.76
CA ASP A 216 4.72 -9.96 4.35
C ASP A 216 4.14 -11.12 3.51
N PHE A 217 4.25 -11.04 2.18
CA PHE A 217 3.82 -12.11 1.29
C PHE A 217 4.71 -13.35 1.43
N GLU A 218 6.03 -13.19 1.48
CA GLU A 218 6.99 -14.27 1.74
C GLU A 218 6.72 -14.94 3.08
N ALA A 219 6.45 -14.18 4.14
CA ALA A 219 6.11 -14.73 5.44
C ALA A 219 4.83 -15.58 5.40
N ALA A 220 3.88 -15.24 4.53
CA ALA A 220 2.62 -15.96 4.38
C ALA A 220 2.72 -17.16 3.42
N ARG A 221 3.50 -17.06 2.33
CA ARG A 221 3.49 -18.00 1.19
C ARG A 221 4.81 -18.73 0.95
N GLY A 222 5.87 -18.31 1.62
CA GLY A 222 7.22 -18.86 1.51
C GLY A 222 8.08 -18.22 0.43
N ALA A 223 9.40 -18.41 0.56
CA ALA A 223 10.41 -17.83 -0.33
C ALA A 223 10.23 -18.22 -1.81
N ALA A 224 9.76 -19.44 -2.08
CA ALA A 224 9.53 -19.93 -3.44
C ALA A 224 8.50 -19.06 -4.18
N ALA A 225 7.36 -18.77 -3.52
CA ALA A 225 6.30 -17.96 -4.10
C ALA A 225 6.72 -16.50 -4.25
N ALA A 226 7.55 -15.98 -3.33
CA ALA A 226 7.98 -14.58 -3.32
C ALA A 226 9.15 -14.28 -4.27
N LEU A 227 9.93 -15.29 -4.70
CA LEU A 227 11.12 -15.09 -5.52
C LEU A 227 10.89 -14.22 -6.77
N PRO A 228 9.84 -14.41 -7.58
CA PRO A 228 9.60 -13.54 -8.74
C PRO A 228 9.44 -12.06 -8.36
N ALA A 229 8.81 -11.77 -7.22
CA ALA A 229 8.63 -10.40 -6.75
C ALA A 229 9.94 -9.79 -6.26
N TRP A 230 10.79 -10.58 -5.58
CA TRP A 230 12.14 -10.13 -5.23
C TRP A 230 13.01 -9.86 -6.45
N GLU A 231 12.91 -10.68 -7.49
CA GLU A 231 13.63 -10.48 -8.74
C GLU A 231 13.15 -9.21 -9.47
N ALA A 232 11.84 -8.99 -9.55
CA ALA A 232 11.28 -7.76 -10.10
C ALA A 232 11.75 -6.52 -9.32
N LEU A 233 11.75 -6.59 -7.98
CA LEU A 233 12.18 -5.48 -7.15
C LEU A 233 13.67 -5.19 -7.28
N ALA A 234 14.51 -6.22 -7.32
CA ALA A 234 15.94 -6.09 -7.54
C ALA A 234 16.27 -5.56 -8.94
N GLY A 235 15.47 -5.92 -9.95
CA GLY A 235 15.57 -5.35 -11.29
C GLY A 235 15.26 -3.85 -11.32
N ARG A 236 14.24 -3.41 -10.56
CA ARG A 236 13.85 -2.00 -10.47
C ARG A 236 14.78 -1.16 -9.59
N PHE A 237 15.32 -1.74 -8.51
CA PHE A 237 16.19 -1.07 -7.54
C PHE A 237 17.53 -1.82 -7.37
N PRO A 238 18.36 -1.92 -8.41
CA PRO A 238 19.55 -2.76 -8.38
C PRO A 238 20.60 -2.30 -7.35
N ALA A 239 20.62 -1.01 -7.01
CA ALA A 239 21.54 -0.43 -6.04
C ALA A 239 20.99 -0.40 -4.60
N HIS A 240 19.84 -0.99 -4.31
CA HIS A 240 19.27 -0.99 -2.97
C HIS A 240 19.73 -2.21 -2.16
N ALA A 241 20.59 -1.98 -1.15
CA ALA A 241 21.26 -3.05 -0.41
C ALA A 241 20.30 -4.07 0.21
N MET A 242 19.24 -3.61 0.87
CA MET A 242 18.25 -4.50 1.49
C MET A 242 17.42 -5.31 0.48
N VAL A 243 17.22 -4.79 -0.74
CA VAL A 243 16.51 -5.51 -1.81
C VAL A 243 17.37 -6.66 -2.31
N GLN A 244 18.64 -6.40 -2.59
CA GLN A 244 19.61 -7.42 -2.97
C GLN A 244 19.81 -8.47 -1.87
N PHE A 245 19.83 -8.04 -0.60
CA PHE A 245 19.91 -8.95 0.53
C PHE A 245 18.68 -9.87 0.62
N ALA A 246 17.46 -9.33 0.46
CA ALA A 246 16.23 -10.11 0.46
C ALA A 246 16.18 -11.11 -0.71
N LEU A 247 16.58 -10.69 -1.92
CA LEU A 247 16.71 -11.58 -3.07
C LEU A 247 17.70 -12.72 -2.80
N GLY A 248 18.85 -12.42 -2.18
CA GLY A 248 19.84 -13.42 -1.80
C GLY A 248 19.29 -14.46 -0.81
N ASN A 249 18.51 -14.02 0.19
CA ASN A 249 17.85 -14.91 1.14
C ASN A 249 16.83 -15.82 0.43
N ALA A 250 16.01 -15.26 -0.47
CA ALA A 250 15.02 -16.00 -1.21
C ALA A 250 15.67 -17.06 -2.13
N ARG A 251 16.73 -16.70 -2.85
CA ARG A 251 17.51 -17.63 -3.70
C ARG A 251 18.19 -18.73 -2.88
N HIS A 252 18.78 -18.38 -1.75
CA HIS A 252 19.37 -19.35 -0.84
C HIS A 252 18.33 -20.36 -0.34
N ALA A 253 17.14 -19.90 0.03
CA ALA A 253 16.03 -20.76 0.45
C ALA A 253 15.52 -21.68 -0.68
N GLN A 254 15.72 -21.31 -1.95
CA GLN A 254 15.42 -22.14 -3.12
C GLN A 254 16.57 -23.05 -3.56
N GLY A 255 17.71 -23.03 -2.86
CA GLY A 255 18.90 -23.82 -3.21
C GLY A 255 19.73 -23.24 -4.35
N ASP A 256 19.41 -22.04 -4.84
CA ASP A 256 20.23 -21.30 -5.81
C ASP A 256 21.41 -20.62 -5.10
N GLY A 257 22.43 -21.42 -4.79
CA GLY A 257 23.62 -20.97 -4.05
C GLY A 257 24.41 -19.88 -4.76
N GLU A 258 24.67 -20.03 -6.07
CA GLU A 258 25.43 -19.03 -6.84
C GLU A 258 24.62 -17.75 -7.05
N GLY A 259 23.32 -17.84 -7.34
CA GLY A 259 22.47 -16.65 -7.43
C GLY A 259 22.31 -15.92 -6.10
N ALA A 260 22.32 -16.64 -4.97
CA ALA A 260 22.37 -16.04 -3.64
C ALA A 260 23.69 -15.30 -3.38
N ILE A 261 24.84 -15.94 -3.68
CA ILE A 261 26.16 -15.30 -3.58
C ILE A 261 26.22 -14.01 -4.41
N ALA A 262 25.71 -14.04 -5.64
CA ALA A 262 25.65 -12.86 -6.52
C ALA A 262 24.82 -11.73 -5.91
N ALA A 263 23.63 -12.05 -5.38
CA ALA A 263 22.76 -11.06 -4.74
C ALA A 263 23.36 -10.50 -3.45
N TYR A 264 23.98 -11.33 -2.60
CA TYR A 264 24.66 -10.82 -1.40
C TYR A 264 25.87 -9.94 -1.74
N ARG A 265 26.62 -10.25 -2.80
CA ARG A 265 27.68 -9.37 -3.32
C ARG A 265 27.15 -8.01 -3.74
N ALA A 266 26.03 -7.99 -4.46
CA ALA A 266 25.37 -6.74 -4.81
C ALA A 266 24.92 -5.96 -3.57
N ALA A 267 24.39 -6.65 -2.56
CA ALA A 267 23.97 -6.05 -1.29
C ALA A 267 25.14 -5.36 -0.56
N VAL A 268 26.27 -6.04 -0.38
CA VAL A 268 27.44 -5.48 0.32
C VAL A 268 28.20 -4.45 -0.52
N SER A 269 28.04 -4.46 -1.84
CA SER A 269 28.58 -3.41 -2.71
C SER A 269 27.75 -2.12 -2.60
N ALA A 270 26.44 -2.25 -2.38
CA ALA A 270 25.54 -1.12 -2.19
C ALA A 270 25.62 -0.53 -0.77
N ASP A 271 25.77 -1.36 0.26
CA ASP A 271 26.01 -0.94 1.65
C ASP A 271 27.00 -1.90 2.32
N ASP A 272 28.25 -1.43 2.45
CA ASP A 272 29.33 -2.20 3.08
C ASP A 272 29.18 -2.32 4.61
N ARG A 273 28.22 -1.61 5.21
CA ARG A 273 27.89 -1.67 6.64
C ARG A 273 26.73 -2.63 6.92
N LEU A 274 26.14 -3.26 5.89
CA LEU A 274 25.07 -4.23 6.06
C LEU A 274 25.62 -5.57 6.57
N ALA A 275 25.92 -5.63 7.87
CA ALA A 275 26.46 -6.81 8.56
C ALA A 275 25.75 -8.15 8.24
N PRO A 276 24.40 -8.26 8.20
CA PRO A 276 23.76 -9.52 7.85
C PRO A 276 24.04 -9.98 6.40
N ALA A 277 24.27 -9.06 5.46
CA ALA A 277 24.61 -9.42 4.09
C ALA A 277 26.04 -9.98 4.00
N TRP A 278 27.00 -9.40 4.72
CA TRP A 278 28.35 -9.96 4.84
C TRP A 278 28.36 -11.35 5.48
N LEU A 279 27.58 -11.53 6.55
CA LEU A 279 27.44 -12.83 7.21
C LEU A 279 26.87 -13.88 6.25
N ASN A 280 25.76 -13.58 5.57
CA ASN A 280 25.13 -14.53 4.66
C ASN A 280 25.98 -14.79 3.41
N LEU A 281 26.71 -13.79 2.91
CA LEU A 281 27.70 -13.97 1.85
C LEU A 281 28.78 -14.96 2.27
N GLY A 282 29.37 -14.77 3.45
CA GLY A 282 30.42 -15.66 3.97
C GLY A 282 29.94 -17.10 4.17
N LEU A 283 28.75 -17.28 4.74
CA LEU A 283 28.16 -18.61 4.92
C LEU A 283 27.85 -19.29 3.58
N ALA A 284 27.32 -18.55 2.59
CA ALA A 284 27.05 -19.09 1.27
C ALA A 284 28.35 -19.48 0.52
N LEU A 285 29.39 -18.65 0.62
CA LEU A 285 30.71 -18.93 0.04
C LEU A 285 31.37 -20.16 0.68
N ALA A 286 31.26 -20.31 2.01
CA ALA A 286 31.77 -21.48 2.71
C ALA A 286 31.07 -22.76 2.24
N GLY A 287 29.74 -22.73 2.13
CA GLY A 287 28.94 -23.84 1.58
C GLY A 287 29.28 -24.19 0.14
N ALA A 288 29.75 -23.22 -0.65
CA ALA A 288 30.23 -23.42 -2.03
C ALA A 288 31.72 -23.86 -2.11
N GLY A 289 32.40 -24.07 -0.98
CA GLY A 289 33.82 -24.43 -0.92
C GLY A 289 34.79 -23.28 -1.24
N ARG A 290 34.30 -22.05 -1.33
CA ARG A 290 35.07 -20.84 -1.66
C ARG A 290 35.66 -20.22 -0.40
N ARG A 291 36.54 -20.99 0.26
CA ARG A 291 36.96 -20.76 1.64
C ARG A 291 37.66 -19.41 1.87
N ASP A 292 38.56 -19.00 0.98
CA ASP A 292 39.28 -17.72 1.11
C ASP A 292 38.30 -16.54 1.06
N GLU A 293 37.39 -16.54 0.08
CA GLU A 293 36.36 -15.50 -0.06
C GLU A 293 35.38 -15.50 1.13
N ALA A 294 35.06 -16.69 1.66
CA ALA A 294 34.23 -16.82 2.85
C ALA A 294 34.90 -16.21 4.09
N GLN A 295 36.21 -16.46 4.28
CA GLN A 295 36.99 -15.89 5.38
C GLN A 295 37.00 -14.36 5.31
N ASP A 296 37.20 -13.79 4.12
CA ASP A 296 37.14 -12.34 3.90
C ASP A 296 35.77 -11.76 4.28
N ALA A 297 34.68 -12.36 3.77
CA ALA A 297 33.32 -11.90 4.03
C ALA A 297 32.93 -12.00 5.52
N LEU A 298 33.26 -13.12 6.17
CA LEU A 298 32.99 -13.31 7.61
C LEU A 298 33.84 -12.37 8.48
N SER A 299 35.09 -12.11 8.09
CA SER A 299 35.94 -11.13 8.77
C SER A 299 35.35 -9.71 8.70
N ARG A 300 34.81 -9.31 7.55
CA ARG A 300 34.07 -8.05 7.41
C ARG A 300 32.84 -8.01 8.30
N ALA A 301 32.03 -9.07 8.31
CA ALA A 301 30.85 -9.17 9.17
C ALA A 301 31.21 -9.10 10.67
N ALA A 302 32.28 -9.77 11.09
CA ALA A 302 32.77 -9.81 12.48
C ALA A 302 33.35 -8.47 12.97
N ALA A 303 33.84 -7.63 12.06
CA ALA A 303 34.33 -6.29 12.36
C ALA A 303 33.20 -5.27 12.56
N LEU A 304 32.02 -5.51 12.00
CA LEU A 304 30.87 -4.61 12.12
C LEU A 304 30.18 -4.77 13.48
N PRO A 305 29.94 -3.67 14.23
CA PRO A 305 29.24 -3.72 15.51
C PRO A 305 27.74 -3.99 15.30
N GLY A 306 27.11 -4.71 16.23
CA GLY A 306 25.67 -4.96 16.24
C GLY A 306 25.31 -6.41 16.52
N ARG A 307 24.02 -6.74 16.39
CA ARG A 307 23.46 -8.06 16.78
C ARG A 307 24.07 -9.25 16.02
N TRP A 308 24.68 -9.02 14.86
CA TRP A 308 25.26 -10.06 14.00
C TRP A 308 26.75 -10.33 14.29
N GLN A 309 27.41 -9.48 15.10
CA GLN A 309 28.85 -9.55 15.30
C GLN A 309 29.30 -10.87 15.93
N ALA A 310 28.66 -11.28 17.04
CA ALA A 310 29.03 -12.50 17.75
C ALA A 310 28.88 -13.75 16.87
N ARG A 311 27.73 -13.87 16.17
CA ARG A 311 27.47 -14.96 15.22
C ARG A 311 28.48 -14.98 14.07
N SER A 312 28.93 -13.81 13.62
CA SER A 312 29.92 -13.71 12.54
C SER A 312 31.31 -14.16 12.98
N ARG A 313 31.70 -13.83 14.22
CA ARG A 313 32.97 -14.34 14.82
C ARG A 313 32.94 -15.86 14.98
N GLU A 314 31.85 -16.39 15.51
CA GLU A 314 31.67 -17.85 15.64
C GLU A 314 31.71 -18.55 14.28
N ALA A 315 31.09 -17.98 13.24
CA ALA A 315 31.15 -18.53 11.90
C ALA A 315 32.57 -18.50 11.32
N LEU A 316 33.33 -17.43 11.57
CA LEU A 316 34.73 -17.31 11.15
C LEU A 316 35.63 -18.34 11.84
N GLU A 317 35.51 -18.46 13.16
CA GLU A 317 36.27 -19.44 13.95
C GLU A 317 36.02 -20.87 13.46
N ARG A 318 34.75 -21.25 13.25
CA ARG A 318 34.40 -22.56 12.69
C ARG A 318 35.01 -22.79 11.30
N LEU A 319 35.00 -21.76 10.44
CA LEU A 319 35.61 -21.84 9.12
C LEU A 319 37.14 -22.02 9.22
N GLU A 320 37.81 -21.55 10.26
CA GLU A 320 39.27 -21.71 10.43
C GLU A 320 39.66 -23.10 10.96
N GLU A 321 38.81 -23.72 11.78
CA GLU A 321 39.03 -25.03 12.39
C GLU A 321 38.78 -26.22 11.44
N GLU A 322 38.02 -26.03 10.35
CA GLU A 322 37.77 -27.10 9.38
C GLU A 322 39.07 -27.56 8.67
N PRO A 323 39.38 -28.85 8.56
CA PRO A 323 40.55 -29.32 7.82
C PRO A 323 40.48 -28.90 6.34
N ARG A 324 41.64 -28.60 5.74
CA ARG A 324 41.75 -28.21 4.31
C ARG A 324 41.61 -29.39 3.37
#